data_AF-A0A0K2RCN6-F1
#
_entry.id   AF-A0A0K2RCN6-F1
#
_cell.length_a   1.000
_cell.length_b   1.000
_cell.length_c   1.000
_cell.angle_alpha   90.00
_cell.angle_beta   90.00
_cell.angle_gamma   90.00
#
_symmetry.space_group_name_H-M   'P 1'
#
loop_
_entity.id
_entity.type
_entity.pdbx_description
1 polymer ?
#
loop_
_entity_poly.entity_id
_entity_poly.type
_entity_poly.pdbx_seq_one_letter_code
_entity_poly.pdbx_strand_id
1 'polypeptide(L)'
;MTALTAPTREAFRPAMHYASKDTWLNDPNGLIYYEGNYHLYYQNNPFGNVWGNMSWGHATSTNLITWREQPVAIACDDYEDIFSGSVVYDQHNTSGLGDGTVAPLVAIYTSAYKENSQHAGIQAQSLAWSTDGGYTWSKYHGNPVLNRNSANFRDPKVFRYNGPAAPIG
;
A
#
# COMPACT_ATOMS: atom_id res chain seq x y z
N MET A 1 20.75 32.30 -32.83
CA MET A 1 20.56 31.88 -31.43
C MET A 1 19.43 30.87 -31.41
N THR A 2 19.74 29.60 -31.23
CA THR A 2 18.75 28.54 -31.10
C THR A 2 18.12 28.67 -29.71
N ALA A 3 16.82 28.93 -29.64
CA ALA A 3 16.10 28.96 -28.38
C ALA A 3 16.22 27.57 -27.73
N LEU A 4 16.77 27.51 -26.52
CA LEU A 4 16.71 26.33 -25.68
C LEU A 4 15.24 26.15 -25.27
N THR A 5 14.53 25.24 -25.95
CA THR A 5 13.22 24.79 -25.51
C THR A 5 13.36 24.16 -24.14
N ALA A 6 12.53 24.59 -23.18
CA ALA A 6 12.47 23.97 -21.86
C ALA A 6 12.26 22.45 -22.01
N PRO A 7 12.99 21.63 -21.24
CA PRO A 7 12.85 20.18 -21.30
C PRO A 7 11.39 19.79 -21.06
N THR A 8 10.85 18.92 -21.93
CA THR A 8 9.50 18.38 -21.79
C THR A 8 9.43 17.41 -20.61
N ARG A 9 8.23 17.14 -20.09
CA ARG A 9 8.01 16.13 -19.05
C ARG A 9 8.65 14.76 -19.40
N GLU A 10 8.62 14.39 -20.68
CA GLU A 10 9.24 13.17 -21.19
C GLU A 10 10.76 13.15 -21.03
N ALA A 11 11.43 14.32 -21.05
CA ALA A 11 12.89 14.40 -20.91
C ALA A 11 13.39 13.97 -19.52
N PHE A 12 12.53 14.04 -18.49
CA PHE A 12 12.88 13.66 -17.13
C PHE A 12 12.25 12.34 -16.68
N ARG A 13 11.41 11.71 -17.51
CA ARG A 13 10.76 10.45 -17.15
C ARG A 13 11.81 9.32 -17.18
N PRO A 14 12.04 8.59 -16.07
CA PRO A 14 13.03 7.53 -16.05
C PRO A 14 12.69 6.41 -17.03
N ALA A 15 13.68 5.91 -17.77
CA ALA A 15 13.47 4.83 -18.73
C ALA A 15 13.39 3.43 -18.09
N MET A 16 13.98 3.25 -16.90
CA MET A 16 14.10 1.94 -16.22
C MET A 16 13.59 1.92 -14.77
N HIS A 17 13.17 3.06 -14.23
CA HIS A 17 12.60 3.12 -12.88
C HIS A 17 11.09 3.30 -13.00
N TYR A 18 10.33 2.67 -12.10
CA TYR A 18 8.90 2.91 -12.04
C TYR A 18 8.62 4.39 -11.74
N ALA A 19 7.72 4.98 -12.52
CA ALA A 19 7.12 6.27 -12.27
C ALA A 19 5.64 6.15 -12.64
N SER A 20 4.77 6.59 -11.73
CA SER A 20 3.33 6.66 -11.98
C SER A 20 3.03 7.42 -13.27
N LYS A 21 1.90 7.10 -13.90
CA LYS A 21 1.51 7.71 -15.16
C LYS A 21 1.34 9.22 -15.03
N ASP A 22 0.69 9.73 -13.99
CA ASP A 22 0.37 11.16 -13.83
C ASP A 22 0.08 11.62 -12.40
N THR A 23 0.20 10.74 -11.41
CA THR A 23 -0.09 11.03 -10.00
C THR A 23 1.16 11.31 -9.17
N TRP A 24 1.00 11.91 -7.98
CA TRP A 24 2.07 12.00 -6.98
C TRP A 24 2.36 10.63 -6.40
N LEU A 25 3.64 10.25 -6.29
CA LEU A 25 4.07 9.02 -5.62
C LEU A 25 5.19 9.29 -4.60
N ASN A 26 5.24 8.50 -3.52
CA ASN A 26 6.38 8.45 -2.60
C ASN A 26 6.72 7.00 -2.20
N ASP A 27 6.53 6.62 -0.94
CA ASP A 27 7.07 5.39 -0.35
C ASP A 27 6.57 4.15 -1.09
N PRO A 28 7.44 3.14 -1.33
CA PRO A 28 7.00 1.84 -1.77
C PRO A 28 6.31 1.09 -0.62
N ASN A 29 5.17 0.49 -0.93
CA ASN A 29 4.31 -0.23 0.00
C ASN A 29 4.08 -1.66 -0.46
N GLY A 30 3.69 -2.53 0.48
CA GLY A 30 3.08 -3.81 0.14
C GLY A 30 3.90 -4.75 -0.75
N LEU A 31 5.22 -4.56 -0.83
CA LEU A 31 6.08 -5.29 -1.77
C LEU A 31 5.96 -6.80 -1.54
N ILE A 32 5.47 -7.51 -2.55
CA ILE A 32 5.27 -8.96 -2.50
C ILE A 32 5.44 -9.57 -3.89
N TYR A 33 6.02 -10.77 -3.94
CA TYR A 33 5.97 -11.62 -5.12
C TYR A 33 4.88 -12.68 -4.91
N TYR A 34 3.90 -12.72 -5.81
CA TYR A 34 2.75 -13.60 -5.73
C TYR A 34 2.37 -14.08 -7.12
N GLU A 35 2.16 -15.39 -7.29
CA GLU A 35 1.71 -16.02 -8.54
C GLU A 35 2.40 -15.51 -9.82
N GLY A 36 3.74 -15.44 -9.80
CA GLY A 36 4.52 -15.05 -10.97
C GLY A 36 4.71 -13.54 -11.15
N ASN A 37 4.12 -12.71 -10.28
CA ASN A 37 4.14 -11.26 -10.39
C ASN A 37 4.78 -10.62 -9.15
N TYR A 38 5.63 -9.63 -9.39
CA TYR A 38 6.04 -8.65 -8.39
C TYR A 38 4.97 -7.57 -8.31
N HIS A 39 4.42 -7.36 -7.13
CA HIS A 39 3.50 -6.28 -6.83
C HIS A 39 4.27 -5.15 -6.15
N LEU A 40 4.20 -3.97 -6.76
CA LEU A 40 4.61 -2.70 -6.18
C LEU A 40 3.36 -1.92 -5.84
N TYR A 41 3.08 -1.77 -4.56
CA TYR A 41 2.17 -0.72 -4.10
C TYR A 41 2.99 0.50 -3.72
N TYR A 42 2.38 1.67 -3.69
CA TYR A 42 3.08 2.90 -3.35
C TYR A 42 2.12 3.94 -2.81
N GLN A 43 2.61 4.83 -1.96
CA GLN A 43 1.83 6.00 -1.56
C GLN A 43 1.50 6.85 -2.79
N ASN A 44 0.23 7.16 -2.98
CA ASN A 44 -0.31 7.78 -4.18
C ASN A 44 -1.36 8.84 -3.84
N ASN A 45 -1.37 9.97 -4.56
CA ASN A 45 -2.54 10.85 -4.63
C ASN A 45 -3.28 10.57 -5.95
N PRO A 46 -4.41 9.84 -5.96
CA PRO A 46 -5.10 9.50 -7.20
C PRO A 46 -5.79 10.71 -7.86
N PHE A 47 -5.86 11.85 -7.18
CA PHE A 47 -6.54 13.06 -7.67
C PHE A 47 -5.58 14.16 -8.12
N GLY A 48 -4.26 13.95 -8.07
CA GLY A 48 -3.30 14.97 -8.49
C GLY A 48 -1.84 14.60 -8.32
N ASN A 49 -0.98 15.56 -8.70
CA ASN A 49 0.48 15.43 -8.66
C ASN A 49 1.11 16.19 -7.47
N VAL A 50 0.34 16.39 -6.41
CA VAL A 50 0.78 16.97 -5.13
C VAL A 50 0.40 16.05 -3.98
N TRP A 51 0.97 16.27 -2.81
CA TRP A 51 0.61 15.52 -1.61
C TRP A 51 -0.84 15.78 -1.16
N GLY A 52 -1.56 14.74 -0.74
CA GLY A 52 -2.95 14.74 -0.28
C GLY A 52 -3.73 13.49 -0.72
N ASN A 53 -4.86 13.15 -0.07
CA ASN A 53 -5.70 11.98 -0.41
C ASN A 53 -4.92 10.67 -0.52
N MET A 54 -4.09 10.39 0.48
CA MET A 54 -3.11 9.31 0.40
C MET A 54 -3.80 7.96 0.27
N SER A 55 -3.52 7.29 -0.84
CA SER A 55 -4.03 5.97 -1.19
C SER A 55 -2.85 5.07 -1.55
N TRP A 56 -3.06 3.77 -1.63
CA TRP A 56 -2.09 2.88 -2.26
C TRP A 56 -2.36 2.77 -3.76
N GLY A 57 -1.46 3.33 -4.56
CA GLY A 57 -1.36 2.99 -5.98
C GLY A 57 -0.79 1.58 -6.16
N HIS A 58 -0.89 1.03 -7.37
CA HIS A 58 -0.48 -0.34 -7.66
C HIS A 58 0.13 -0.47 -9.06
N ALA A 59 1.23 -1.21 -9.15
CA ALA A 59 1.81 -1.67 -10.39
C ALA A 59 2.29 -3.11 -10.25
N THR A 60 2.26 -3.86 -11.34
CA THR A 60 2.79 -5.23 -11.39
C THR A 60 3.89 -5.37 -12.43
N SER A 61 4.81 -6.30 -12.18
CA SER A 61 5.90 -6.65 -13.11
C SER A 61 6.24 -8.13 -13.00
N THR A 62 6.64 -8.75 -14.10
CA THR A 62 7.21 -10.12 -14.10
C THR A 62 8.74 -10.13 -14.04
N ASN A 63 9.39 -8.96 -14.16
CA ASN A 63 10.84 -8.86 -14.30
C ASN A 63 11.49 -7.68 -13.55
N LEU A 64 10.72 -6.93 -12.74
CA LEU A 64 11.12 -5.72 -12.00
C LEU A 64 11.59 -4.53 -12.84
N ILE A 65 11.51 -4.61 -14.17
CA ILE A 65 11.95 -3.57 -15.11
C ILE A 65 10.74 -3.00 -15.86
N THR A 66 9.91 -3.86 -16.42
CA THR A 66 8.70 -3.49 -17.17
C THR A 66 7.51 -3.54 -16.23
N TRP A 67 6.91 -2.37 -15.97
CA TRP A 67 5.81 -2.23 -15.02
C TRP A 67 4.50 -1.93 -15.75
N ARG A 68 3.43 -2.60 -15.33
CA ARG A 68 2.05 -2.30 -15.72
C ARG A 68 1.34 -1.67 -14.54
N GLU A 69 0.97 -0.40 -14.68
CA GLU A 69 0.15 0.30 -13.70
C GLU A 69 -1.26 -0.32 -13.65
N GLN A 70 -1.79 -0.45 -12.44
CA GLN A 70 -3.09 -1.04 -12.13
C GLN A 70 -3.99 0.02 -11.49
N PRO A 71 -5.30 -0.26 -11.33
CA PRO A 71 -6.17 0.60 -10.52
C PRO A 71 -5.63 0.82 -9.10
N VAL A 72 -6.07 1.89 -8.45
CA VAL A 72 -5.78 2.16 -7.03
C VAL A 72 -6.20 0.96 -6.20
N ALA A 73 -5.27 0.43 -5.39
CA ALA A 73 -5.48 -0.77 -4.60
C ALA A 73 -6.30 -0.50 -3.33
N ILE A 74 -5.89 0.48 -2.53
CA ILE A 74 -6.58 0.89 -1.29
C ILE A 74 -6.76 2.40 -1.33
N ALA A 75 -8.00 2.83 -1.56
CA ALA A 75 -8.33 4.25 -1.62
C ALA A 75 -8.45 4.86 -0.21
N CYS A 76 -8.03 6.12 -0.07
CA CYS A 76 -8.49 6.96 1.03
C CYS A 76 -10.01 7.14 0.94
N ASP A 77 -10.59 7.59 2.04
CA ASP A 77 -11.99 8.02 2.07
C ASP A 77 -12.11 9.30 2.89
N ASP A 78 -13.33 9.68 3.20
CA ASP A 78 -13.60 10.87 3.99
C ASP A 78 -12.95 10.78 5.38
N TYR A 79 -12.80 9.58 5.96
CA TYR A 79 -12.39 9.35 7.35
C TYR A 79 -10.90 9.08 7.55
N GLU A 80 -10.22 8.53 6.54
CA GLU A 80 -8.81 8.18 6.65
C GLU A 80 -8.01 8.39 5.36
N ASP A 81 -6.75 8.73 5.54
CA ASP A 81 -5.69 8.55 4.56
C ASP A 81 -4.97 7.21 4.82
N ILE A 82 -4.56 6.56 3.73
CA ILE A 82 -3.89 5.26 3.72
C ILE A 82 -2.39 5.49 3.61
N PHE A 83 -1.70 5.35 4.73
CA PHE A 83 -0.25 5.53 4.84
C PHE A 83 0.50 4.20 4.61
N SER A 84 1.82 4.27 4.68
CA SER A 84 2.72 3.19 4.28
C SER A 84 2.48 1.90 5.06
N GLY A 85 2.95 0.79 4.50
CA GLY A 85 2.78 -0.53 5.10
C GLY A 85 3.25 -1.69 4.24
N SER A 86 2.83 -2.90 4.61
CA SER A 86 3.31 -4.15 4.01
C SER A 86 2.17 -5.12 3.70
N VAL A 87 2.45 -6.10 2.84
CA VAL A 87 1.52 -7.18 2.47
C VAL A 87 2.16 -8.51 2.83
N VAL A 88 1.34 -9.44 3.31
CA VAL A 88 1.72 -10.84 3.57
C VAL A 88 0.74 -11.77 2.88
N TYR A 89 1.23 -12.94 2.47
CA TYR A 89 0.38 -14.04 2.02
C TYR A 89 -0.02 -14.89 3.23
N ASP A 90 -1.31 -14.84 3.61
CA ASP A 90 -1.86 -15.61 4.73
C ASP A 90 -2.31 -16.99 4.26
N GLN A 91 -1.31 -17.83 3.93
CA GLN A 91 -1.51 -19.16 3.32
C GLN A 91 -2.48 -20.07 4.09
N HIS A 92 -2.59 -19.92 5.42
CA HIS A 92 -3.45 -20.78 6.25
C HIS A 92 -4.71 -20.06 6.74
N ASN A 93 -5.04 -18.91 6.17
CA ASN A 93 -6.19 -18.09 6.57
C ASN A 93 -6.22 -17.86 8.10
N THR A 94 -5.07 -17.60 8.69
CA THR A 94 -4.92 -17.35 10.14
C THR A 94 -5.67 -16.10 10.58
N SER A 95 -5.84 -15.14 9.67
CA SER A 95 -6.66 -13.94 9.87
C SER A 95 -8.16 -14.21 9.86
N GLY A 96 -8.62 -15.32 9.26
CA GLY A 96 -10.03 -15.59 9.00
C GLY A 96 -10.67 -14.66 7.96
N LEU A 97 -9.88 -13.87 7.22
CA LEU A 97 -10.38 -12.90 6.23
C LEU A 97 -10.64 -13.52 4.86
N GLY A 98 -10.07 -14.68 4.57
CA GLY A 98 -10.34 -15.42 3.34
C GLY A 98 -11.70 -16.15 3.40
N ASP A 99 -12.28 -16.40 2.24
CA ASP A 99 -13.57 -17.09 2.08
C ASP A 99 -13.46 -18.64 2.12
N GLY A 100 -12.24 -19.16 2.32
CA GLY A 100 -11.94 -20.59 2.34
C GLY A 100 -11.73 -21.21 0.95
N THR A 101 -11.88 -20.45 -0.13
CA THR A 101 -11.60 -20.90 -1.50
C THR A 101 -10.19 -20.49 -1.96
N VAL A 102 -9.77 -19.28 -1.59
CA VAL A 102 -8.44 -18.73 -1.89
C VAL A 102 -7.84 -18.18 -0.59
N ALA A 103 -6.58 -18.51 -0.32
CA ALA A 103 -5.86 -17.93 0.80
C ALA A 103 -5.61 -16.43 0.55
N PRO A 104 -5.95 -15.53 1.49
CA PRO A 104 -5.94 -14.10 1.22
C PRO A 104 -4.52 -13.53 1.23
N LEU A 105 -4.31 -12.49 0.43
CA LEU A 105 -3.29 -11.49 0.70
C LEU A 105 -3.82 -10.53 1.75
N VAL A 106 -3.02 -10.20 2.75
CA VAL A 106 -3.39 -9.27 3.82
C VAL A 106 -2.43 -8.09 3.80
N ALA A 107 -2.96 -6.89 3.62
CA ALA A 107 -2.27 -5.63 3.74
C ALA A 107 -2.39 -5.15 5.19
N ILE A 108 -1.25 -4.76 5.76
CA ILE A 108 -1.15 -4.10 7.05
C ILE A 108 -0.60 -2.71 6.76
N TYR A 109 -1.40 -1.69 7.06
CA TYR A 109 -1.11 -0.31 6.71
C TYR A 109 -1.42 0.63 7.86
N THR A 110 -0.89 1.85 7.79
CA THR A 110 -1.27 2.89 8.74
C THR A 110 -2.49 3.65 8.26
N SER A 111 -3.55 3.68 9.07
CA SER A 111 -4.64 4.64 8.94
C SER A 111 -4.20 5.96 9.57
N ALA A 112 -4.11 7.02 8.76
CA ALA A 112 -3.97 8.38 9.25
C ALA A 112 -5.36 9.03 9.27
N TYR A 113 -5.95 9.13 10.45
CA TYR A 113 -7.35 9.51 10.59
C TYR A 113 -7.59 11.02 10.48
N LYS A 114 -8.57 11.38 9.67
CA LYS A 114 -9.02 12.75 9.38
C LYS A 114 -9.95 13.27 10.48
N GLU A 115 -10.21 14.57 10.46
CA GLU A 115 -11.01 15.28 11.48
C GLU A 115 -12.44 14.75 11.67
N ASN A 116 -13.04 14.16 10.63
CA ASN A 116 -14.37 13.57 10.68
C ASN A 116 -14.40 12.11 11.16
N SER A 117 -13.25 11.52 11.50
CA SER A 117 -13.16 10.19 12.10
C SER A 117 -13.30 10.26 13.62
N GLN A 118 -13.87 9.22 14.24
CA GLN A 118 -13.82 9.03 15.70
C GLN A 118 -12.39 8.93 16.26
N HIS A 119 -11.40 8.72 15.40
CA HIS A 119 -9.98 8.60 15.69
C HIS A 119 -9.19 9.82 15.21
N ALA A 120 -9.83 10.97 14.99
CA ALA A 120 -9.22 12.17 14.44
C ALA A 120 -7.81 12.49 15.02
N GLY A 121 -6.86 12.74 14.12
CA GLY A 121 -5.50 13.16 14.47
C GLY A 121 -4.56 12.05 14.92
N ILE A 122 -4.99 10.79 14.93
CA ILE A 122 -4.13 9.65 15.29
C ILE A 122 -3.67 8.84 14.08
N GLN A 123 -2.51 8.22 14.22
CA GLN A 123 -2.01 7.17 13.34
C GLN A 123 -2.18 5.82 14.04
N ALA A 124 -2.83 4.86 13.38
CA ALA A 124 -3.06 3.51 13.91
C ALA A 124 -2.88 2.46 12.82
N GLN A 125 -2.70 1.19 13.20
CA GLN A 125 -2.46 0.11 12.24
C GLN A 125 -3.78 -0.59 11.90
N SER A 126 -4.02 -0.77 10.61
CA SER A 126 -5.25 -1.29 10.03
C SER A 126 -4.96 -2.40 9.04
N LEU A 127 -5.99 -3.20 8.74
CA LEU A 127 -5.92 -4.33 7.82
C LEU A 127 -6.82 -4.11 6.60
N ALA A 128 -6.38 -4.60 5.45
CA ALA A 128 -7.23 -4.91 4.31
C ALA A 128 -6.85 -6.28 3.76
N TRP A 129 -7.75 -6.91 3.02
CA TRP A 129 -7.49 -8.23 2.41
C TRP A 129 -7.94 -8.29 0.95
N SER A 130 -7.31 -9.18 0.20
CA SER A 130 -7.58 -9.46 -1.20
C SER A 130 -7.61 -10.97 -1.44
N THR A 131 -8.56 -11.43 -2.26
CA THR A 131 -8.68 -12.82 -2.74
C THR A 131 -8.60 -12.93 -4.26
N ASP A 132 -8.36 -11.82 -4.97
CA ASP A 132 -8.24 -11.78 -6.43
C ASP A 132 -6.78 -11.65 -6.89
N GLY A 133 -5.82 -11.94 -6.00
CA GLY A 133 -4.38 -11.84 -6.28
C GLY A 133 -3.78 -10.46 -6.00
N GLY A 134 -4.47 -9.59 -5.26
CA GLY A 134 -3.95 -8.29 -4.82
C GLY A 134 -4.37 -7.11 -5.71
N TYR A 135 -5.38 -7.29 -6.57
CA TYR A 135 -5.85 -6.23 -7.46
C TYR A 135 -6.97 -5.40 -6.81
N THR A 136 -7.86 -6.04 -6.04
CA THR A 136 -8.88 -5.35 -5.25
C THR A 136 -8.76 -5.71 -3.77
N TRP A 137 -9.08 -4.73 -2.92
CA TRP A 137 -8.88 -4.83 -1.48
C TRP A 137 -10.14 -4.42 -0.71
N SER A 138 -10.46 -5.21 0.32
CA SER A 138 -11.53 -4.91 1.29
C SER A 138 -10.92 -4.52 2.63
N LYS A 139 -11.26 -3.32 3.12
CA LYS A 139 -10.84 -2.87 4.46
C LYS A 139 -11.52 -3.72 5.54
N TYR A 140 -10.78 -4.09 6.58
CA TYR A 140 -11.33 -4.84 7.71
C TYR A 140 -12.27 -3.96 8.54
N HIS A 141 -13.49 -4.44 8.80
CA HIS A 141 -14.53 -3.69 9.52
C HIS A 141 -14.13 -3.36 10.97
N GLY A 142 -13.25 -4.15 11.58
CA GLY A 142 -12.75 -3.93 12.94
C GLY A 142 -11.52 -3.03 13.03
N ASN A 143 -11.19 -2.28 11.97
CA ASN A 143 -10.08 -1.33 11.99
C ASN A 143 -10.33 -0.16 12.97
N PRO A 144 -9.29 0.38 13.62
CA PRO A 144 -7.89 -0.08 13.55
C PRO A 144 -7.64 -1.29 14.47
N VAL A 145 -6.70 -2.17 14.08
CA VAL A 145 -6.32 -3.38 14.86
C VAL A 145 -5.25 -3.12 15.92
N LEU A 146 -4.51 -2.01 15.81
CA LEU A 146 -3.54 -1.59 16.82
C LEU A 146 -3.49 -0.07 16.91
N ASN A 147 -3.81 0.45 18.09
CA ASN A 147 -3.82 1.87 18.38
C ASN A 147 -3.06 2.18 19.67
N ARG A 148 -2.29 3.27 19.68
CA ARG A 148 -1.54 3.78 20.84
C ARG A 148 -1.91 5.21 21.22
N ASN A 149 -3.00 5.75 20.66
CA ASN A 149 -3.47 7.12 20.80
C ASN A 149 -2.36 8.15 20.54
N SER A 150 -1.67 7.99 19.41
CA SER A 150 -0.54 8.82 19.02
C SER A 150 -0.72 9.37 17.60
N ALA A 151 -0.37 10.64 17.39
CA ALA A 151 -0.27 11.24 16.06
C ALA A 151 0.95 10.72 15.27
N ASN A 152 1.85 9.98 15.92
CA ASN A 152 3.09 9.47 15.33
C ASN A 152 3.28 8.00 15.67
N PHE A 153 2.66 7.12 14.89
CA PHE A 153 2.73 5.67 15.05
C PHE A 153 2.35 4.98 13.74
N ARG A 154 3.34 4.58 12.94
CA ARG A 154 3.13 4.24 11.53
C ARG A 154 4.14 3.25 10.95
N ASP A 155 3.92 2.90 9.69
CA ASP A 155 4.80 2.19 8.77
C ASP A 155 5.07 0.72 9.18
N PRO A 156 4.01 -0.11 9.32
CA PRO A 156 4.13 -1.48 9.79
C PRO A 156 4.78 -2.39 8.74
N LYS A 157 5.88 -3.05 9.13
CA LYS A 157 6.43 -4.20 8.42
C LYS A 157 6.08 -5.49 9.13
N VAL A 158 5.22 -6.29 8.52
CA VAL A 158 4.81 -7.60 9.03
C VAL A 158 5.37 -8.70 8.14
N PHE A 159 5.80 -9.79 8.76
CA PHE A 159 6.21 -11.02 8.08
C PHE A 159 5.93 -12.20 9.00
N ARG A 160 5.71 -13.38 8.41
CA ARG A 160 5.59 -14.61 9.18
C ARG A 160 6.98 -15.08 9.62
N TYR A 161 7.17 -15.27 10.91
CA TYR A 161 8.38 -15.84 11.48
C TYR A 161 8.17 -17.32 11.79
N ASN A 162 9.02 -18.19 11.24
CA ASN A 162 8.96 -19.65 11.42
C ASN A 162 10.10 -20.21 12.29
N GLY A 163 10.84 -19.35 12.99
CA GLY A 163 11.92 -19.80 13.88
C GLY A 163 11.39 -20.33 15.22
N PRO A 164 12.26 -20.98 16.03
CA PRO A 164 11.89 -21.39 17.38
C PRO A 164 11.44 -20.18 18.21
N ALA A 165 10.42 -20.37 19.04
CA ALA A 165 10.04 -19.37 20.03
C ALA A 165 11.27 -19.06 20.90
N ALA A 166 11.61 -17.78 21.04
CA ALA A 166 12.65 -17.38 21.99
C ALA A 166 12.23 -17.89 23.38
N PRO A 167 13.15 -18.40 24.21
CA PRO A 167 12.84 -18.68 25.60
C PRO A 167 12.31 -17.40 26.22
N ILE A 168 11.06 -17.44 26.69
CA ILE A 168 10.51 -16.43 27.57
C ILE A 168 11.32 -16.53 28.86
N GLY A 169 12.24 -15.59 29.04
CA GLY A 169 13.00 -15.40 30.29
C GLY A 169 12.19 -14.65 31.33
#